data_AF-A0A6J7EF54-F1
#
_entry.id   AF-A0A6J7EF54-F1
#
_cell.length_a   1.000
_cell.length_b   1.000
_cell.length_c   1.000
_cell.angle_alpha   90.00
_cell.angle_beta   90.00
_cell.angle_gamma   90.00
#
_symmetry.space_group_name_H-M   'P 1'
#
loop_
_entity.id
_entity.type
_entity.pdbx_description
1 polymer ?
#
loop_
_entity_poly.entity_id
_entity_poly.type
_entity_poly.pdbx_seq_one_letter_code
_entity_poly.pdbx_strand_id
1 'polypeptide(L)'
;MNSDNLADDELIVSDEESRGAMRSFLQRAEVRLSTIHRVAQALLGGSALILLLPLFLRDAFPKMMTVIIASYDAHQNWVPTVAVGIAAALVILLPVPAVYLLVGDLLAFYFTSNTFGAHPAGTNSPKQTVFNPRFIIPGLGFNTDELSPATKQLLAEGRNDEWTRGLLVPHSTDDDGWRDRFDTRTYEVWGVVADEGAAGDTERVRQAFRLAGLNRDRTLAKDVARTEALVARHVLAIRTIVLRYSKALLLLIATTVVTLAASGLVDQAIREDPTGGKFSGGFPYRYIFLVALVYAFWAPLAARSVTAPLRMIQRHTPGVGELRDAYLDRHTTQFESATILVTLVVLVAADTAMIFAGARSNGGVGLALGIVVACLSAAAWIAALNDFGANPRDAFHATMLLIRGYDAPDRAAAIRAAQAVRPVESASAAAANE
;
A
#
# COMPACT_ATOMS: atom_id res chain seq x y z
N MET A 1 -28.82 7.30 8.75
CA MET A 1 -29.99 6.50 8.33
C MET A 1 -29.59 5.05 8.40
N ASN A 2 -30.16 4.29 9.34
CA ASN A 2 -29.91 2.84 9.43
C ASN A 2 -30.65 2.17 8.27
N SER A 3 -29.93 1.38 7.48
CA SER A 3 -30.46 0.59 6.36
C SER A 3 -31.45 -0.50 6.78
N ASP A 4 -31.62 -0.73 8.08
CA ASP A 4 -32.43 -1.83 8.63
C ASP A 4 -33.94 -1.50 8.68
N ASN A 5 -34.34 -0.28 8.29
CA ASN A 5 -35.74 0.19 8.39
C ASN A 5 -36.47 0.38 7.06
N LEU A 6 -35.83 0.14 5.91
CA LEU A 6 -36.54 0.11 4.62
C LEU A 6 -36.92 -1.35 4.36
N ALA A 7 -38.22 -1.62 4.26
CA ALA A 7 -38.68 -2.96 3.88
C ALA A 7 -38.10 -3.31 2.51
N ASP A 8 -37.64 -4.55 2.31
CA ASP A 8 -37.01 -4.97 1.04
C ASP A 8 -37.92 -4.76 -0.19
N ASP A 9 -39.24 -4.68 0.03
CA ASP A 9 -40.25 -4.36 -0.97
C ASP A 9 -40.22 -2.90 -1.46
N GLU A 10 -39.71 -1.95 -0.66
CA GLU A 10 -39.56 -0.53 -1.03
C GLU A 10 -38.40 -0.27 -1.99
N LEU A 11 -37.50 -1.25 -2.18
CA LEU A 11 -36.34 -1.16 -3.08
C LEU A 11 -36.56 -1.84 -4.43
N ILE A 12 -37.80 -2.21 -4.75
CA ILE A 12 -38.20 -2.76 -6.04
C ILE A 12 -38.58 -1.62 -6.98
N VAL A 13 -37.81 -1.43 -8.04
CA VAL A 13 -38.11 -0.42 -9.06
C VAL A 13 -39.06 -1.04 -10.08
N SER A 14 -40.28 -0.52 -10.14
CA SER A 14 -41.35 -0.99 -11.05
C SER A 14 -41.31 -0.36 -12.44
N ASP A 15 -40.67 0.80 -12.58
CA ASP A 15 -40.60 1.57 -13.83
C ASP A 15 -39.52 1.01 -14.79
N GLU A 16 -39.92 0.66 -16.02
CA GLU A 16 -39.03 0.01 -17.00
C GLU A 16 -37.97 0.97 -17.53
N GLU A 17 -38.25 2.28 -17.63
CA GLU A 17 -37.26 3.28 -18.02
C GLU A 17 -36.12 3.34 -16.98
N SER A 18 -36.49 3.43 -15.70
CA SER A 18 -35.53 3.40 -14.58
C SER A 18 -34.73 2.10 -14.52
N ARG A 19 -35.37 0.95 -14.72
CA ARG A 19 -34.69 -0.36 -14.79
C ARG A 19 -33.72 -0.42 -15.97
N GLY A 20 -34.12 0.06 -17.14
CA GLY A 20 -33.27 0.17 -18.32
C GLY A 20 -32.02 1.04 -18.06
N ALA A 21 -32.20 2.19 -17.42
CA ALA A 21 -31.11 3.08 -17.03
C ALA A 21 -30.15 2.40 -16.03
N MET A 22 -30.68 1.67 -15.05
CA MET A 22 -29.91 0.91 -14.07
C MET A 22 -29.09 -0.22 -14.72
N ARG A 23 -29.67 -1.00 -15.63
CA ARG A 23 -28.95 -2.04 -16.39
C ARG A 23 -27.82 -1.42 -17.24
N SER A 24 -28.11 -0.31 -17.92
CA SER A 24 -27.11 0.43 -18.71
C SER A 24 -25.97 0.97 -17.83
N PHE A 25 -26.28 1.45 -16.63
CA PHE A 25 -25.26 1.86 -15.67
C PHE A 25 -24.35 0.69 -15.26
N LEU A 26 -24.92 -0.47 -14.91
CA LEU A 26 -24.15 -1.66 -14.53
C LEU A 26 -23.19 -2.10 -15.65
N GLN A 27 -23.66 -2.13 -16.91
CA GLN A 27 -22.81 -2.46 -18.06
C GLN A 27 -21.65 -1.47 -18.24
N ARG A 28 -21.92 -0.16 -18.12
CA ARG A 28 -20.86 0.87 -18.21
C ARG A 28 -19.87 0.77 -17.06
N ALA A 29 -20.35 0.46 -15.85
CA ALA A 29 -19.51 0.26 -14.68
C ALA A 29 -18.57 -0.94 -14.84
N GLU A 30 -19.06 -2.06 -15.41
CA GLU A 30 -18.25 -3.24 -15.69
C GLU A 30 -17.10 -2.93 -16.66
N VAL A 31 -17.38 -2.21 -17.76
CA VAL A 31 -16.35 -1.79 -18.72
C VAL A 31 -15.30 -0.90 -18.03
N ARG A 32 -15.73 0.08 -17.22
CA ARG A 32 -14.83 0.94 -16.46
C ARG A 32 -13.97 0.16 -15.47
N LEU A 33 -14.56 -0.77 -14.73
CA LEU A 33 -13.82 -1.63 -13.80
C LEU A 33 -12.80 -2.50 -14.51
N SER A 34 -13.15 -3.06 -15.67
CA SER A 34 -12.22 -3.81 -16.52
C SER A 34 -11.03 -2.94 -16.95
N THR A 35 -11.27 -1.70 -17.38
CA THR A 35 -10.19 -0.75 -17.71
C THR A 35 -9.31 -0.46 -16.50
N ILE A 36 -9.89 -0.18 -15.32
CA ILE A 36 -9.13 0.07 -14.08
C ILE A 36 -8.27 -1.14 -13.71
N HIS A 37 -8.80 -2.36 -13.87
CA HIS A 37 -8.06 -3.60 -13.62
C HIS A 37 -6.89 -3.79 -14.57
N ARG A 38 -7.06 -3.47 -15.87
CA ARG A 38 -5.97 -3.50 -16.85
C ARG A 38 -4.87 -2.51 -16.48
N VAL A 39 -5.21 -1.32 -15.99
CA VAL A 39 -4.23 -0.34 -15.50
C VAL A 39 -3.47 -0.90 -14.30
N ALA A 40 -4.16 -1.47 -13.31
CA ALA A 40 -3.53 -2.11 -12.16
C ALA A 40 -2.59 -3.26 -12.58
N GLN A 41 -3.03 -4.10 -13.51
CA GLN A 41 -2.24 -5.19 -14.06
C GLN A 41 -1.01 -4.68 -14.84
N ALA A 42 -1.12 -3.59 -15.60
CA ALA A 42 0.01 -3.00 -16.31
C ALA A 42 1.07 -2.46 -15.34
N LEU A 43 0.66 -1.88 -14.21
CA LEU A 43 1.58 -1.43 -13.15
C LEU A 43 2.29 -2.61 -12.48
N LEU A 44 1.57 -3.70 -12.26
CA LEU A 44 2.10 -4.96 -11.71
C LEU A 44 3.06 -5.66 -12.67
N GLY A 45 2.64 -5.88 -13.91
CA GLY A 45 3.38 -6.60 -14.94
C GLY A 45 4.56 -5.81 -15.51
N GLY A 46 4.49 -4.48 -15.48
CA GLY A 46 5.57 -3.58 -15.90
C GLY A 46 6.60 -3.29 -14.79
N SER A 47 6.57 -4.02 -13.67
CA SER A 47 7.37 -3.69 -12.49
C SER A 47 8.86 -4.00 -12.67
N ALA A 48 9.54 -3.13 -13.42
CA ALA A 48 10.98 -2.91 -13.31
C ALA A 48 11.41 -2.80 -11.84
N LEU A 49 10.51 -2.32 -10.97
CA LEU A 49 10.66 -2.28 -9.52
C LEU A 49 11.06 -3.63 -8.90
N ILE A 50 10.36 -4.73 -9.26
CA ILE A 50 10.63 -6.06 -8.69
C ILE A 50 11.90 -6.66 -9.31
N LEU A 51 12.16 -6.39 -10.60
CA LEU A 51 13.35 -6.88 -11.29
C LEU A 51 14.65 -6.20 -10.83
N LEU A 52 14.58 -4.93 -10.45
CA LEU A 52 15.75 -4.16 -10.01
C LEU A 52 16.18 -4.52 -8.58
N LEU A 53 15.26 -4.98 -7.72
CA LEU A 53 15.57 -5.25 -6.32
C LEU A 53 16.61 -6.39 -6.13
N PRO A 54 16.54 -7.55 -6.82
CA PRO A 54 17.58 -8.58 -6.72
C PRO A 54 18.94 -8.11 -7.25
N LEU A 55 18.96 -7.40 -8.39
CA LEU A 55 20.18 -6.85 -8.96
C LEU A 55 20.86 -5.91 -7.97
N PHE A 56 20.06 -5.07 -7.32
CA PHE A 56 20.50 -4.15 -6.31
C PHE A 56 21.09 -4.85 -5.07
N LEU A 57 20.36 -5.79 -4.47
CA LEU A 57 20.80 -6.47 -3.25
C LEU A 57 22.04 -7.34 -3.46
N ARG A 58 22.19 -7.94 -4.65
CA ARG A 58 23.32 -8.80 -4.97
C ARG A 58 24.67 -8.07 -4.95
N ASP A 59 24.71 -6.84 -5.46
CA ASP A 59 25.98 -6.13 -5.67
C ASP A 59 26.25 -5.06 -4.60
N ALA A 60 25.23 -4.34 -4.17
CA ALA A 60 25.36 -3.25 -3.21
C ALA A 60 25.77 -3.72 -1.82
N PHE A 61 25.06 -4.74 -1.32
CA PHE A 61 25.16 -5.16 0.06
C PHE A 61 26.54 -5.75 0.40
N PRO A 62 27.09 -6.71 -0.39
CA PRO A 62 28.41 -7.27 -0.09
C PRO A 62 29.52 -6.22 -0.10
N LYS A 63 29.46 -5.25 -1.02
CA LYS A 63 30.48 -4.20 -1.14
C LYS A 63 30.47 -3.25 0.05
N MET A 64 29.29 -2.84 0.50
CA MET A 64 29.17 -2.02 1.71
C MET A 64 29.60 -2.79 2.97
N MET A 65 29.30 -4.09 3.03
CA MET A 65 29.80 -4.95 4.11
C MET A 65 31.34 -5.04 4.11
N THR A 66 31.99 -5.07 2.93
CA THR A 66 33.45 -5.01 2.84
C THR A 66 34.01 -3.75 3.50
N VAL A 67 33.40 -2.57 3.27
CA VAL A 67 33.84 -1.32 3.90
C VAL A 67 33.77 -1.41 5.43
N ILE A 68 32.67 -1.96 5.95
CA ILE A 68 32.44 -2.08 7.40
C ILE A 68 33.41 -3.08 8.02
N ILE A 69 33.53 -4.28 7.44
CA ILE A 69 34.40 -5.36 7.96
C ILE A 69 35.87 -4.93 7.91
N ALA A 70 36.33 -4.39 6.78
CA ALA A 70 37.70 -3.92 6.63
C ALA A 70 38.05 -2.80 7.63
N SER A 71 37.12 -1.89 7.88
CA SER A 71 37.30 -0.83 8.89
C SER A 71 37.33 -1.40 10.30
N TYR A 72 36.49 -2.40 10.60
CA TYR A 72 36.40 -3.03 11.91
C TYR A 72 37.67 -3.85 12.23
N ASP A 73 38.10 -4.73 11.32
CA ASP A 73 39.26 -5.60 11.52
C ASP A 73 40.54 -4.77 11.76
N ALA A 74 40.67 -3.65 11.07
CA ALA A 74 41.79 -2.73 11.23
C ALA A 74 41.68 -1.78 12.43
N HIS A 75 40.64 -1.90 13.27
CA HIS A 75 40.39 -1.04 14.42
C HIS A 75 40.36 0.46 14.05
N GLN A 76 39.83 0.76 12.87
CA GLN A 76 39.70 2.13 12.36
C GLN A 76 38.72 2.92 13.24
N ASN A 77 38.78 4.26 13.16
CA ASN A 77 37.86 5.08 13.93
C ASN A 77 36.41 4.75 13.56
N TRP A 78 35.61 4.42 14.57
CA TRP A 78 34.25 3.93 14.40
C TRP A 78 33.28 4.99 13.85
N VAL A 79 33.54 6.29 14.07
CA VAL A 79 32.62 7.37 13.67
C VAL A 79 32.33 7.37 12.16
N PRO A 80 33.32 7.51 11.25
CA PRO A 80 33.06 7.53 9.82
C PRO A 80 32.54 6.17 9.30
N THR A 81 33.00 5.06 9.88
CA THR A 81 32.57 3.71 9.46
C THR A 81 31.11 3.46 9.81
N VAL A 82 30.69 3.76 11.04
CA VAL A 82 29.29 3.61 11.48
C VAL A 82 28.39 4.58 10.72
N ALA A 83 28.85 5.82 10.52
CA ALA A 83 28.07 6.82 9.80
C ALA A 83 27.83 6.44 8.33
N VAL A 84 28.86 5.98 7.59
CA VAL A 84 28.65 5.41 6.24
C VAL A 84 27.81 4.14 6.28
N GLY A 85 28.00 3.28 7.29
CA GLY A 85 27.20 2.06 7.46
C GLY A 85 25.71 2.36 7.63
N ILE A 86 25.35 3.35 8.44
CA ILE A 86 23.96 3.82 8.62
C ILE A 86 23.42 4.38 7.31
N ALA A 87 24.18 5.24 6.63
CA ALA A 87 23.78 5.82 5.35
C ALA A 87 23.51 4.72 4.31
N ALA A 88 24.46 3.81 4.13
CA ALA A 88 24.34 2.68 3.22
C ALA A 88 23.15 1.78 3.56
N ALA A 89 22.99 1.39 4.83
CA ALA A 89 21.89 0.53 5.26
C ALA A 89 20.52 1.17 4.98
N LEU A 90 20.35 2.45 5.31
CA LEU A 90 19.09 3.15 5.08
C LEU A 90 18.80 3.34 3.58
N VAL A 91 19.81 3.71 2.78
CA VAL A 91 19.67 3.82 1.32
C VAL A 91 19.27 2.47 0.71
N ILE A 92 19.89 1.38 1.16
CA ILE A 92 19.64 0.02 0.68
C ILE A 92 18.27 -0.52 1.11
N LEU A 93 17.87 -0.26 2.35
CA LEU A 93 16.64 -0.82 2.90
C LEU A 93 15.41 0.01 2.54
N LEU A 94 15.53 1.32 2.28
CA LEU A 94 14.38 2.20 2.03
C LEU A 94 13.45 1.75 0.88
N PRO A 95 13.94 1.19 -0.25
CA PRO A 95 13.05 0.67 -1.28
C PRO A 95 12.19 -0.52 -0.83
N VAL A 96 12.62 -1.29 0.18
CA VAL A 96 11.89 -2.48 0.65
C VAL A 96 10.52 -2.11 1.24
N PRO A 97 10.40 -1.16 2.20
CA PRO A 97 9.10 -0.65 2.64
C PRO A 97 8.27 -0.03 1.52
N ALA A 98 8.89 0.60 0.52
CA ALA A 98 8.16 1.17 -0.62
C ALA A 98 7.43 0.07 -1.43
N VAL A 99 8.14 -1.03 -1.72
CA VAL A 99 7.58 -2.22 -2.36
C VAL A 99 6.53 -2.88 -1.48
N TYR A 100 6.82 -3.06 -0.18
CA TYR A 100 5.88 -3.67 0.77
C TYR A 100 4.55 -2.91 0.84
N LEU A 101 4.60 -1.58 0.95
CA LEU A 101 3.40 -0.74 0.98
C LEU A 101 2.65 -0.76 -0.34
N LEU A 102 3.35 -0.84 -1.48
CA LEU A 102 2.72 -1.00 -2.79
C LEU A 102 1.96 -2.34 -2.88
N VAL A 103 2.55 -3.43 -2.41
CA VAL A 103 1.88 -4.75 -2.33
C VAL A 103 0.67 -4.68 -1.39
N GLY A 104 0.79 -4.00 -0.26
CA GLY A 104 -0.33 -3.76 0.66
C GLY A 104 -1.48 -3.00 -0.01
N ASP A 105 -1.19 -1.93 -0.73
CA ASP A 105 -2.20 -1.15 -1.47
C ASP A 105 -2.86 -2.01 -2.58
N LEU A 106 -2.10 -2.88 -3.25
CA LEU A 106 -2.63 -3.81 -4.26
C LEU A 106 -3.53 -4.88 -3.64
N LEU A 107 -3.16 -5.43 -2.47
CA LEU A 107 -4.03 -6.36 -1.74
C LEU A 107 -5.32 -5.66 -1.31
N ALA A 108 -5.26 -4.43 -0.83
CA ALA A 108 -6.46 -3.65 -0.47
C ALA A 108 -7.34 -3.25 -1.68
N PHE A 109 -6.74 -3.19 -2.87
CA PHE A 109 -7.44 -2.99 -4.13
C PHE A 109 -8.18 -4.24 -4.59
N TYR A 110 -7.56 -5.41 -4.51
CA TYR A 110 -8.19 -6.67 -4.96
C TYR A 110 -9.07 -7.34 -3.91
N PHE A 111 -8.83 -7.09 -2.63
CA PHE A 111 -9.50 -7.76 -1.53
C PHE A 111 -10.28 -6.81 -0.63
N THR A 112 -11.33 -7.33 0.00
CA THR A 112 -12.12 -6.61 0.99
C THR A 112 -12.45 -7.51 2.17
N SER A 113 -12.61 -6.90 3.34
CA SER A 113 -13.34 -7.54 4.44
C SER A 113 -14.83 -7.65 4.05
N ASN A 114 -15.52 -8.63 4.62
CA ASN A 114 -16.78 -9.24 4.14
C ASN A 114 -18.04 -8.33 4.22
N THR A 115 -17.92 -7.02 4.05
CA THR A 115 -18.86 -6.01 4.56
C THR A 115 -20.17 -5.81 3.79
N PHE A 116 -20.33 -6.39 2.59
CA PHE A 116 -21.61 -6.27 1.87
C PHE A 116 -22.51 -7.48 2.13
N GLY A 117 -23.31 -7.39 3.20
CA GLY A 117 -24.34 -8.37 3.55
C GLY A 117 -23.86 -9.55 4.39
N ALA A 118 -22.71 -9.45 5.08
CA ALA A 118 -22.36 -10.38 6.13
C ALA A 118 -23.45 -10.33 7.21
N HIS A 119 -24.33 -11.33 7.18
CA HIS A 119 -25.24 -11.58 8.27
C HIS A 119 -24.40 -11.97 9.50
N PRO A 120 -24.86 -11.63 10.71
CA PRO A 120 -24.16 -12.06 11.92
C PRO A 120 -23.95 -13.57 11.92
N ALA A 121 -22.81 -14.03 12.43
CA ALA A 121 -22.53 -15.44 12.61
C ALA A 121 -23.53 -16.03 13.61
N GLY A 122 -24.55 -16.73 13.09
CA GLY A 122 -25.55 -17.45 13.86
C GLY A 122 -26.55 -16.59 14.65
N THR A 123 -27.66 -17.21 15.02
CA THR A 123 -28.72 -16.67 15.89
C THR A 123 -28.22 -16.35 17.31
N ASN A 124 -27.10 -16.95 17.75
CA ASN A 124 -26.59 -16.86 19.12
C ASN A 124 -25.48 -15.82 19.31
N SER A 125 -25.00 -15.13 18.25
CA SER A 125 -23.96 -14.09 18.37
C SER A 125 -24.13 -12.99 17.31
N PRO A 126 -25.18 -12.16 17.41
CA PRO A 126 -25.53 -11.13 16.43
C PRO A 126 -24.50 -10.00 16.23
N LYS A 127 -23.35 -10.05 16.89
CA LYS A 127 -22.32 -8.99 16.88
C LYS A 127 -20.96 -9.40 16.32
N GLN A 128 -20.74 -10.67 15.96
CA GLN A 128 -19.42 -11.11 15.51
C GLN A 128 -19.36 -11.16 13.98
N THR A 129 -18.92 -10.07 13.36
CA THR A 129 -18.52 -10.07 11.95
C THR A 129 -17.17 -10.77 11.82
N VAL A 130 -17.14 -11.95 11.20
CA VAL A 130 -15.89 -12.70 10.98
C VAL A 130 -15.15 -12.11 9.77
N PHE A 131 -13.85 -11.84 9.94
CA PHE A 131 -12.99 -11.40 8.85
C PHE A 131 -12.77 -12.55 7.87
N ASN A 132 -13.24 -12.40 6.64
CA ASN A 132 -13.00 -13.34 5.54
C ASN A 132 -12.55 -12.53 4.32
N PRO A 133 -11.28 -12.67 3.87
CA PRO A 133 -10.78 -11.94 2.72
C PRO A 133 -11.48 -12.45 1.45
N ARG A 134 -12.12 -11.53 0.73
CA ARG A 134 -12.83 -11.84 -0.50
C ARG A 134 -12.35 -10.96 -1.63
N PHE A 135 -12.29 -11.53 -2.83
CA PHE A 135 -12.06 -10.75 -4.05
C PHE A 135 -13.16 -9.69 -4.23
N ILE A 136 -12.73 -8.47 -4.51
CA ILE A 136 -13.62 -7.30 -4.48
C ILE A 136 -14.67 -7.34 -5.59
N ILE A 137 -14.30 -7.88 -6.77
CA ILE A 137 -15.24 -8.11 -7.87
C ILE A 137 -16.07 -9.36 -7.51
N PRO A 138 -17.38 -9.21 -7.25
CA PRO A 138 -18.25 -10.36 -7.04
C PRO A 138 -18.41 -11.18 -8.32
N GLY A 139 -18.86 -12.42 -8.16
CA GLY A 139 -19.50 -13.11 -9.29
C GLY A 139 -20.74 -12.35 -9.78
N LEU A 140 -21.10 -12.57 -11.05
CA LEU A 140 -22.30 -12.01 -11.69
C LEU A 140 -23.51 -12.91 -11.48
N GLY A 141 -24.59 -12.34 -10.95
CA GLY A 141 -25.82 -13.06 -10.63
C GLY A 141 -27.03 -12.27 -11.07
N PHE A 142 -28.11 -12.98 -11.39
CA PHE A 142 -29.38 -12.35 -11.71
C PHE A 142 -30.03 -11.74 -10.46
N ASN A 143 -30.58 -10.54 -10.62
CA ASN A 143 -31.37 -9.86 -9.60
C ASN A 143 -32.73 -10.54 -9.42
N THR A 144 -33.22 -10.58 -8.19
CA THR A 144 -34.48 -11.28 -7.85
C THR A 144 -35.71 -10.60 -8.43
N ASP A 145 -35.69 -9.30 -8.55
CA ASP A 145 -36.75 -8.47 -9.12
C ASP A 145 -36.72 -8.44 -10.66
N GLU A 146 -35.71 -9.04 -11.30
CA GLU A 146 -35.56 -9.15 -12.77
C GLU A 146 -36.05 -10.46 -13.36
N LEU A 147 -36.30 -11.46 -12.52
CA LEU A 147 -36.68 -12.79 -12.97
C LEU A 147 -38.18 -13.02 -12.78
N SER A 148 -38.84 -13.50 -13.84
CA SER A 148 -40.18 -14.06 -13.71
C SER A 148 -40.16 -15.28 -12.76
N PRO A 149 -41.27 -15.61 -12.07
CA PRO A 149 -41.33 -16.81 -11.23
C PRO A 149 -40.90 -18.08 -11.96
N ALA A 150 -41.30 -18.24 -13.23
CA ALA A 150 -40.90 -19.37 -14.06
C ALA A 150 -39.38 -19.40 -14.31
N THR A 151 -38.77 -18.25 -14.65
CA THR A 151 -37.32 -18.16 -14.89
C THR A 151 -36.52 -18.40 -13.61
N LYS A 152 -37.02 -17.95 -12.45
CA LYS A 152 -36.40 -18.24 -11.14
C LYS A 152 -36.33 -19.74 -10.88
N GLN A 153 -37.39 -20.47 -11.19
CA GLN A 153 -37.45 -21.91 -11.03
C GLN A 153 -36.46 -22.62 -11.97
N LEU A 154 -36.47 -22.27 -13.27
CA LEU A 154 -35.52 -22.85 -14.24
C LEU A 154 -34.07 -22.57 -13.86
N LEU A 155 -33.75 -21.37 -13.38
CA LEU A 155 -32.41 -21.03 -12.91
C LEU A 155 -32.04 -21.81 -11.62
N ALA A 156 -33.00 -22.05 -10.73
CA ALA A 156 -32.78 -22.85 -9.53
C ALA A 156 -32.52 -24.33 -9.89
N GLU A 157 -33.28 -24.88 -10.82
CA GLU A 157 -33.08 -26.23 -11.36
C GLU A 157 -31.71 -26.35 -12.03
N GLY A 158 -31.33 -25.43 -12.92
CA GLY A 158 -30.02 -25.45 -13.57
C GLY A 158 -28.82 -25.26 -12.63
N ARG A 159 -29.00 -24.56 -11.50
CA ARG A 159 -27.98 -24.45 -10.45
C ARG A 159 -27.83 -25.74 -9.62
N ASN A 160 -28.90 -26.51 -9.50
CA ASN A 160 -28.93 -27.78 -8.79
C ASN A 160 -28.61 -28.97 -9.70
N ASP A 161 -28.52 -28.74 -11.01
CA ASP A 161 -28.08 -29.73 -11.98
C ASP A 161 -26.72 -30.34 -11.59
N GLU A 162 -26.56 -31.62 -11.89
CA GLU A 162 -25.39 -32.39 -11.49
C GLU A 162 -24.09 -31.78 -12.02
N TRP A 163 -24.07 -31.35 -13.29
CA TRP A 163 -22.90 -30.72 -13.89
C TRP A 163 -22.53 -29.40 -13.21
N THR A 164 -23.51 -28.52 -12.99
CA THR A 164 -23.26 -27.20 -12.38
C THR A 164 -22.79 -27.34 -10.93
N ARG A 165 -23.38 -28.28 -10.18
CA ARG A 165 -22.98 -28.58 -8.80
C ARG A 165 -21.54 -29.12 -8.76
N GLY A 166 -21.18 -30.00 -9.68
CA GLY A 166 -19.84 -30.58 -9.82
C GLY A 166 -18.70 -29.56 -9.98
N LEU A 167 -19.00 -28.36 -10.49
CA LEU A 167 -18.02 -27.27 -10.63
C LEU A 167 -17.62 -26.63 -9.29
N LEU A 168 -18.50 -26.67 -8.30
CA LEU A 168 -18.31 -25.99 -7.01
C LEU A 168 -18.16 -26.96 -5.84
N VAL A 169 -18.74 -28.15 -5.96
CA VAL A 169 -18.69 -29.22 -4.95
C VAL A 169 -18.24 -30.50 -5.65
N PRO A 170 -17.08 -31.08 -5.26
CA PRO A 170 -16.59 -32.31 -5.85
C PRO A 170 -17.59 -33.47 -5.73
N HIS A 171 -17.78 -34.24 -6.80
CA HIS A 171 -18.75 -35.35 -6.82
C HIS A 171 -18.38 -36.50 -5.87
N SER A 172 -17.09 -36.84 -5.78
CA SER A 172 -16.62 -37.96 -4.95
C SER A 172 -16.84 -37.66 -3.48
N THR A 173 -17.53 -38.53 -2.75
CA THR A 173 -17.62 -38.49 -1.28
C THR A 173 -16.31 -38.92 -0.61
N ASP A 174 -15.50 -39.71 -1.31
CA ASP A 174 -14.15 -40.13 -0.89
C ASP A 174 -13.11 -39.05 -1.23
N ASP A 175 -13.48 -37.78 -1.04
CA ASP A 175 -12.56 -36.68 -1.26
C ASP A 175 -11.51 -36.62 -0.13
N ASP A 176 -10.36 -35.99 -0.38
CA ASP A 176 -9.26 -35.81 0.59
C ASP A 176 -9.66 -34.82 1.72
N GLY A 177 -10.87 -34.93 2.29
CA GLY A 177 -11.41 -34.05 3.34
C GLY A 177 -11.89 -32.68 2.85
N TRP A 178 -12.20 -32.51 1.56
CA TRP A 178 -12.66 -31.21 1.04
C TRP A 178 -13.96 -30.74 1.68
N ARG A 179 -14.97 -31.63 1.78
CA ARG A 179 -16.28 -31.31 2.38
C ARG A 179 -16.12 -30.87 3.83
N ASP A 180 -15.35 -31.62 4.62
CA ASP A 180 -15.08 -31.28 6.01
C ASP A 180 -14.39 -29.92 6.16
N ARG A 181 -13.38 -29.63 5.32
CA ARG A 181 -12.72 -28.31 5.32
C ARG A 181 -13.67 -27.20 4.91
N PHE A 182 -14.50 -27.44 3.90
CA PHE A 182 -15.46 -26.46 3.41
C PHE A 182 -16.52 -26.17 4.48
N ASP A 183 -17.14 -27.21 5.05
CA ASP A 183 -18.19 -27.11 6.06
C ASP A 183 -17.65 -26.49 7.36
N THR A 184 -16.42 -26.83 7.76
CA THR A 184 -15.71 -26.17 8.88
C THR A 184 -15.57 -24.67 8.60
N ARG A 185 -15.12 -24.29 7.39
CA ARG A 185 -14.98 -22.89 7.01
C ARG A 185 -16.33 -22.17 6.98
N THR A 186 -17.38 -22.76 6.43
CA THR A 186 -18.71 -22.13 6.39
C THR A 186 -19.31 -21.99 7.77
N TYR A 187 -19.04 -22.94 8.66
CA TYR A 187 -19.42 -22.85 10.07
C TYR A 187 -18.68 -21.71 10.77
N GLU A 188 -17.36 -21.60 10.60
CA GLU A 188 -16.57 -20.51 11.18
C GLU A 188 -17.00 -19.13 10.67
N VAL A 189 -17.35 -19.00 9.39
CA VAL A 189 -17.71 -17.71 8.78
C VAL A 189 -19.16 -17.32 9.03
N TRP A 190 -20.10 -18.28 9.01
CA TRP A 190 -21.54 -18.00 9.02
C TRP A 190 -22.34 -18.75 10.09
N GLY A 191 -21.72 -19.69 10.81
CA GLY A 191 -22.42 -20.57 11.74
C GLY A 191 -23.34 -21.58 11.06
N VAL A 192 -23.12 -21.88 9.77
CA VAL A 192 -23.95 -22.81 9.00
C VAL A 192 -23.19 -24.10 8.74
N VAL A 193 -23.82 -25.21 9.09
CA VAL A 193 -23.35 -26.58 8.79
C VAL A 193 -24.31 -27.18 7.76
N ALA A 194 -23.76 -27.74 6.69
CA ALA A 194 -24.54 -28.47 5.69
C ALA A 194 -24.78 -29.91 6.16
N ASP A 195 -25.86 -30.53 5.66
CA ASP A 195 -26.13 -31.93 5.96
C ASP A 195 -25.00 -32.86 5.48
N GLU A 196 -24.83 -33.99 6.16
CA GLU A 196 -23.78 -34.95 5.82
C GLU A 196 -23.99 -35.57 4.42
N GLY A 197 -22.86 -35.88 3.76
CA GLY A 197 -22.86 -36.49 2.43
C GLY A 197 -23.50 -35.63 1.35
N ALA A 198 -24.04 -36.28 0.31
CA ALA A 198 -24.60 -35.61 -0.87
C ALA A 198 -25.86 -34.77 -0.57
N ALA A 199 -26.56 -35.05 0.54
CA ALA A 199 -27.75 -34.31 0.95
C ALA A 199 -27.45 -32.82 1.22
N GLY A 200 -26.24 -32.51 1.73
CA GLY A 200 -25.82 -31.13 1.99
C GLY A 200 -25.27 -30.38 0.78
N ASP A 201 -25.09 -31.01 -0.39
CA ASP A 201 -24.36 -30.38 -1.49
C ASP A 201 -25.08 -29.15 -2.06
N THR A 202 -26.40 -29.11 -2.05
CA THR A 202 -27.17 -27.91 -2.44
C THR A 202 -26.84 -26.72 -1.55
N GLU A 203 -26.68 -26.97 -0.24
CA GLU A 203 -26.29 -25.95 0.72
C GLU A 203 -24.83 -25.53 0.50
N ARG A 204 -23.92 -26.47 0.24
CA ARG A 204 -22.52 -26.17 -0.08
C ARG A 204 -22.38 -25.32 -1.35
N VAL A 205 -23.14 -25.61 -2.40
CA VAL A 205 -23.22 -24.77 -3.62
C VAL A 205 -23.70 -23.36 -3.28
N ARG A 206 -24.74 -23.25 -2.46
CA ARG A 206 -25.26 -21.94 -2.02
C ARG A 206 -24.20 -21.15 -1.25
N GLN A 207 -23.46 -21.80 -0.37
CA GLN A 207 -22.38 -21.20 0.38
C GLN A 207 -21.17 -20.82 -0.49
N ALA A 208 -20.85 -21.62 -1.51
CA ALA A 208 -19.81 -21.27 -2.48
C ALA A 208 -20.17 -20.01 -3.27
N PHE A 209 -21.42 -19.87 -3.72
CA PHE A 209 -21.91 -18.64 -4.32
C PHE A 209 -21.83 -17.45 -3.36
N ARG A 210 -22.14 -17.64 -2.08
CA ARG A 210 -21.99 -16.61 -1.04
C ARG A 210 -20.52 -16.25 -0.76
N LEU A 211 -19.58 -17.19 -0.86
CA LEU A 211 -18.14 -16.92 -0.76
C LEU A 211 -17.65 -16.09 -1.96
N ALA A 212 -18.17 -16.39 -3.17
CA ALA A 212 -18.03 -15.52 -4.34
C ALA A 212 -18.87 -14.22 -4.24
N GLY A 213 -19.65 -14.12 -3.15
CA GLY A 213 -20.72 -13.19 -2.77
C GLY A 213 -21.61 -12.68 -3.88
N LEU A 214 -22.12 -13.69 -4.56
CA LEU A 214 -23.45 -13.74 -5.13
C LEU A 214 -24.43 -13.98 -3.98
N ASN A 215 -25.19 -12.94 -3.60
CA ASN A 215 -26.27 -13.07 -2.64
C ASN A 215 -27.59 -13.16 -3.39
N ARG A 216 -28.38 -14.18 -3.06
CA ARG A 216 -29.58 -14.56 -3.81
C ARG A 216 -30.74 -13.57 -3.66
N ASP A 217 -30.65 -12.60 -2.76
CA ASP A 217 -31.77 -11.74 -2.32
C ASP A 217 -31.56 -10.25 -2.64
N ARG A 218 -30.78 -9.93 -3.68
CA ARG A 218 -30.50 -8.53 -4.04
C ARG A 218 -31.40 -8.07 -5.18
N THR A 219 -32.01 -6.91 -4.99
CA THR A 219 -32.75 -6.16 -6.00
C THR A 219 -31.78 -5.45 -6.94
N LEU A 220 -32.24 -5.05 -8.12
CA LEU A 220 -31.46 -4.27 -9.09
C LEU A 220 -30.90 -2.99 -8.45
N ALA A 221 -31.74 -2.27 -7.70
CA ALA A 221 -31.34 -1.04 -7.02
C ALA A 221 -30.19 -1.26 -6.02
N LYS A 222 -30.24 -2.33 -5.23
CA LYS A 222 -29.15 -2.70 -4.31
C LYS A 222 -27.85 -3.03 -5.05
N ASP A 223 -27.93 -3.63 -6.23
CA ASP A 223 -26.76 -3.92 -7.06
C ASP A 223 -26.16 -2.68 -7.70
N VAL A 224 -26.98 -1.74 -8.17
CA VAL A 224 -26.54 -0.45 -8.68
C VAL A 224 -25.82 0.34 -7.60
N ALA A 225 -26.42 0.52 -6.42
CA ALA A 225 -25.82 1.28 -5.32
C ALA A 225 -24.48 0.68 -4.86
N ARG A 226 -24.40 -0.66 -4.76
CA ARG A 226 -23.14 -1.34 -4.46
C ARG A 226 -22.11 -1.12 -5.56
N THR A 227 -22.50 -1.26 -6.82
CA THR A 227 -21.58 -1.12 -7.96
C THR A 227 -21.05 0.31 -8.03
N GLU A 228 -21.88 1.31 -7.76
CA GLU A 228 -21.46 2.71 -7.65
C GLU A 228 -20.42 2.89 -6.54
N ALA A 229 -20.70 2.40 -5.33
CA ALA A 229 -19.75 2.45 -4.22
C ALA A 229 -18.45 1.70 -4.53
N LEU A 230 -18.54 0.57 -5.22
CA LEU A 230 -17.40 -0.23 -5.66
C LEU A 230 -16.55 0.51 -6.70
N VAL A 231 -17.18 1.16 -7.69
CA VAL A 231 -16.48 1.98 -8.68
C VAL A 231 -15.77 3.14 -8.00
N ALA A 232 -16.45 3.88 -7.12
CA ALA A 232 -15.85 4.98 -6.36
C ALA A 232 -14.64 4.51 -5.55
N ARG A 233 -14.77 3.37 -4.84
CA ARG A 233 -13.65 2.76 -4.11
C ARG A 233 -12.48 2.42 -5.03
N HIS A 234 -12.72 1.79 -6.18
CA HIS A 234 -11.65 1.42 -7.11
C HIS A 234 -10.94 2.64 -7.70
N VAL A 235 -11.68 3.71 -8.00
CA VAL A 235 -11.10 4.98 -8.49
C VAL A 235 -10.21 5.62 -7.43
N LEU A 236 -10.64 5.63 -6.17
CA LEU A 236 -9.82 6.14 -5.07
C LEU A 236 -8.58 5.26 -4.81
N ALA A 237 -8.75 3.95 -4.81
CA ALA A 237 -7.66 3.01 -4.58
C ALA A 237 -6.61 3.04 -5.70
N ILE A 238 -7.02 3.05 -6.97
CA ILE A 238 -6.09 3.09 -8.10
C ILE A 238 -5.30 4.41 -8.13
N ARG A 239 -5.92 5.54 -7.74
CA ARG A 239 -5.22 6.82 -7.58
C ARG A 239 -4.05 6.67 -6.61
N THR A 240 -4.28 6.09 -5.42
CA THR A 240 -3.24 5.89 -4.41
C THR A 240 -2.15 4.95 -4.90
N ILE A 241 -2.53 3.83 -5.54
CA ILE A 241 -1.58 2.85 -6.09
C ILE A 241 -0.68 3.50 -7.13
N VAL A 242 -1.25 4.22 -8.11
CA VAL A 242 -0.49 4.89 -9.17
C VAL A 242 0.51 5.88 -8.59
N LEU A 243 0.06 6.72 -7.64
CA LEU A 243 0.94 7.71 -7.00
C LEU A 243 2.06 7.05 -6.21
N ARG A 244 1.77 6.02 -5.42
CA ARG A 244 2.80 5.31 -4.64
C ARG A 244 3.77 4.58 -5.57
N TYR A 245 3.27 3.93 -6.61
CA TYR A 245 4.09 3.28 -7.62
C TYR A 245 5.07 4.26 -8.26
N SER A 246 4.61 5.43 -8.71
CA SER A 246 5.48 6.45 -9.29
C SER A 246 6.54 6.95 -8.30
N LYS A 247 6.18 7.19 -7.03
CA LYS A 247 7.14 7.57 -5.98
C LYS A 247 8.19 6.49 -5.73
N ALA A 248 7.75 5.23 -5.59
CA ALA A 248 8.62 4.09 -5.36
C ALA A 248 9.58 3.84 -6.54
N LEU A 249 9.08 3.97 -7.78
CA LEU A 249 9.88 3.81 -8.98
C LEU A 249 10.99 4.86 -9.09
N LEU A 250 10.66 6.15 -8.92
CA LEU A 250 11.65 7.23 -8.96
C LEU A 250 12.68 7.10 -7.84
N LEU A 251 12.23 6.69 -6.65
CA LEU A 251 13.12 6.44 -5.52
C LEU A 251 14.05 5.26 -5.79
N LEU A 252 13.55 4.16 -6.35
CA LEU A 252 14.35 2.99 -6.67
C LEU A 252 15.40 3.31 -7.74
N ILE A 253 15.03 4.04 -8.79
CA ILE A 253 15.98 4.49 -9.83
C ILE A 253 17.10 5.33 -9.20
N ALA A 254 16.75 6.33 -8.40
CA ALA A 254 17.73 7.18 -7.71
C ALA A 254 18.67 6.37 -6.80
N THR A 255 18.10 5.43 -6.04
CA THR A 255 18.82 4.54 -5.13
C THR A 255 19.76 3.60 -5.85
N THR A 256 19.31 3.01 -6.96
CA THR A 256 20.11 2.12 -7.80
C THR A 256 21.32 2.86 -8.38
N VAL A 257 21.12 4.05 -8.96
CA VAL A 257 22.22 4.83 -9.55
C VAL A 257 23.29 5.16 -8.51
N VAL A 258 22.87 5.69 -7.35
CA VAL A 258 23.78 6.06 -6.26
C VAL A 258 24.51 4.85 -5.71
N THR A 259 23.83 3.72 -5.56
CA THR A 259 24.43 2.55 -4.94
C THR A 259 25.38 1.83 -5.89
N LEU A 260 25.10 1.82 -7.20
CA LEU A 260 26.06 1.38 -8.21
C LEU A 260 27.30 2.28 -8.23
N ALA A 261 27.13 3.59 -8.10
CA ALA A 261 28.26 4.52 -7.99
C ALA A 261 29.10 4.25 -6.73
N ALA A 262 28.47 4.10 -5.57
CA ALA A 262 29.15 3.75 -4.32
C ALA A 262 29.86 2.39 -4.40
N SER A 263 29.20 1.39 -4.98
CA SER A 263 29.77 0.05 -5.22
C SER A 263 31.00 0.13 -6.12
N GLY A 264 30.94 0.89 -7.22
CA GLY A 264 32.08 1.11 -8.11
C GLY A 264 33.28 1.75 -7.42
N LEU A 265 33.05 2.70 -6.50
CA LEU A 265 34.11 3.31 -5.69
C LEU A 265 34.79 2.30 -4.76
N VAL A 266 34.01 1.40 -4.14
CA VAL A 266 34.56 0.33 -3.31
C VAL A 266 35.32 -0.69 -4.16
N ASP A 267 34.81 -1.01 -5.34
CA ASP A 267 35.49 -1.90 -6.29
C ASP A 267 36.85 -1.35 -6.73
N GLN A 268 36.90 -0.05 -7.02
CA GLN A 268 38.15 0.63 -7.32
C GLN A 268 39.12 0.57 -6.12
N ALA A 269 38.63 0.79 -4.90
CA ALA A 269 39.44 0.67 -3.70
C ALA A 269 40.05 -0.73 -3.53
N ILE A 270 39.28 -1.78 -3.81
CA ILE A 270 39.74 -3.17 -3.73
C ILE A 270 40.82 -3.45 -4.78
N ARG A 271 40.65 -2.94 -6.01
CA ARG A 271 41.62 -3.14 -7.10
C ARG A 271 42.93 -2.41 -6.87
N GLU A 272 42.89 -1.23 -6.25
CA GLU A 272 44.09 -0.44 -5.93
C GLU A 272 44.81 -0.94 -4.67
N ASP A 273 44.19 -1.80 -3.85
CA ASP A 273 44.78 -2.31 -2.62
C ASP A 273 45.81 -3.43 -2.89
N PRO A 274 47.09 -3.28 -2.47
CA PRO A 274 48.11 -4.29 -2.66
C PRO A 274 47.81 -5.62 -1.96
N THR A 275 46.94 -5.61 -0.94
CA THR A 275 46.56 -6.82 -0.19
C THR A 275 45.35 -7.55 -0.79
N GLY A 276 44.87 -7.12 -1.96
CA GLY A 276 43.75 -7.73 -2.65
C GLY A 276 42.40 -7.51 -1.95
N GLY A 277 42.24 -6.39 -1.24
CA GLY A 277 41.02 -6.02 -0.53
C GLY A 277 40.96 -6.51 0.92
N LYS A 278 42.07 -6.98 1.50
CA LYS A 278 42.15 -7.28 2.94
C LYS A 278 42.30 -6.01 3.79
N PHE A 279 42.77 -4.90 3.20
CA PHE A 279 42.89 -3.60 3.86
C PHE A 279 43.51 -3.67 5.26
N SER A 280 44.73 -4.22 5.37
CA SER A 280 45.42 -4.42 6.66
C SER A 280 45.57 -3.16 7.54
N GLY A 281 45.55 -1.96 6.93
CA GLY A 281 45.57 -0.66 7.63
C GLY A 281 44.20 0.04 7.72
N GLY A 282 43.12 -0.66 7.38
CA GLY A 282 41.76 -0.13 7.33
C GLY A 282 41.35 0.33 5.94
N PHE A 283 40.05 0.59 5.78
CA PHE A 283 39.51 1.03 4.51
C PHE A 283 39.95 2.49 4.26
N PRO A 284 40.54 2.84 3.10
CA PRO A 284 41.17 4.15 2.94
C PRO A 284 40.17 5.30 3.09
N TYR A 285 40.46 6.27 3.96
CA TYR A 285 39.57 7.40 4.26
C TYR A 285 39.17 8.19 3.00
N ARG A 286 40.02 8.23 1.96
CA ARG A 286 39.66 8.85 0.67
C ARG A 286 38.42 8.22 0.02
N TYR A 287 38.26 6.90 0.10
CA TYR A 287 37.09 6.23 -0.47
C TYR A 287 35.87 6.32 0.45
N ILE A 288 36.08 6.34 1.78
CA ILE A 288 34.99 6.66 2.72
C ILE A 288 34.42 8.03 2.41
N PHE A 289 35.27 9.03 2.18
CA PHE A 289 34.86 10.38 1.77
C PHE A 289 34.04 10.35 0.47
N LEU A 290 34.51 9.65 -0.56
CA LEU A 290 33.82 9.59 -1.85
C LEU A 290 32.48 8.83 -1.78
N VAL A 291 32.41 7.74 -1.01
CA VAL A 291 31.16 6.99 -0.79
C VAL A 291 30.16 7.84 0.00
N ALA A 292 30.63 8.54 1.05
CA ALA A 292 29.82 9.47 1.82
C ALA A 292 29.29 10.62 0.94
N LEU A 293 30.12 11.18 0.06
CA LEU A 293 29.72 12.18 -0.93
C LEU A 293 28.56 11.69 -1.81
N VAL A 294 28.66 10.46 -2.31
CA VAL A 294 27.61 9.84 -3.14
C VAL A 294 26.29 9.74 -2.37
N TYR A 295 26.32 9.34 -1.10
CA TYR A 295 25.12 9.28 -0.26
C TYR A 295 24.60 10.67 0.16
N ALA A 296 25.46 11.67 0.34
CA ALA A 296 25.05 13.05 0.58
C ALA A 296 24.28 13.62 -0.62
N PHE A 297 24.68 13.28 -1.86
CA PHE A 297 23.92 13.63 -3.07
C PHE A 297 22.61 12.85 -3.23
N TRP A 298 22.54 11.62 -2.70
CA TRP A 298 21.33 10.81 -2.75
C TRP A 298 20.18 11.43 -1.96
N ALA A 299 20.46 12.00 -0.78
CA ALA A 299 19.42 12.53 0.10
C ALA A 299 18.49 13.57 -0.59
N PRO A 300 18.99 14.66 -1.23
CA PRO A 300 18.14 15.59 -1.96
C PRO A 300 17.45 14.95 -3.16
N LEU A 301 18.12 14.03 -3.86
CA LEU A 301 17.56 13.33 -5.01
C LEU A 301 16.37 12.46 -4.60
N ALA A 302 16.52 11.67 -3.53
CA ALA A 302 15.46 10.82 -2.98
C ALA A 302 14.29 11.64 -2.45
N ALA A 303 14.54 12.73 -1.71
CA ALA A 303 13.50 13.66 -1.26
C ALA A 303 12.74 14.26 -2.45
N ARG A 304 13.45 14.63 -3.52
CA ARG A 304 12.83 15.15 -4.76
C ARG A 304 12.04 14.08 -5.50
N SER A 305 12.51 12.83 -5.53
CA SER A 305 11.84 11.70 -6.19
C SER A 305 10.47 11.40 -5.58
N VAL A 306 10.34 11.42 -4.24
CA VAL A 306 9.06 11.14 -3.57
C VAL A 306 8.08 12.32 -3.61
N THR A 307 8.58 13.54 -3.70
CA THR A 307 7.75 14.77 -3.80
C THR A 307 7.39 15.10 -5.26
N ALA A 308 8.12 14.60 -6.26
CA ALA A 308 7.97 14.96 -7.66
C ALA A 308 6.60 14.67 -8.27
N PRO A 309 5.99 13.48 -8.07
CA PRO A 309 4.73 13.15 -8.74
C PRO A 309 3.60 14.14 -8.45
N LEU A 310 3.44 14.57 -7.20
CA LEU A 310 2.42 15.55 -6.82
C LEU A 310 2.66 16.93 -7.47
N ARG A 311 3.94 17.38 -7.51
CA ARG A 311 4.30 18.63 -8.17
C ARG A 311 4.09 18.58 -9.68
N MET A 312 4.39 17.45 -10.30
CA MET A 312 4.14 17.25 -11.73
C MET A 312 2.64 17.37 -12.04
N ILE A 313 1.78 16.74 -11.23
CA ILE A 313 0.32 16.85 -11.37
C ILE A 313 -0.14 18.29 -11.21
N GLN A 314 0.29 18.98 -10.14
CA GLN A 314 -0.11 20.38 -9.90
C GLN A 314 0.30 21.31 -11.04
N ARG A 315 1.50 21.13 -11.61
CA ARG A 315 1.97 21.91 -12.77
C ARG A 315 1.10 21.70 -14.00
N HIS A 316 0.55 20.51 -14.18
CA HIS A 316 -0.34 20.18 -15.29
C HIS A 316 -1.81 20.51 -15.01
N THR A 317 -2.17 20.91 -13.78
CA THR A 317 -3.54 21.29 -13.41
C THR A 317 -3.52 22.60 -12.61
N PRO A 318 -3.02 23.72 -13.18
CA PRO A 318 -2.97 24.99 -12.48
C PRO A 318 -4.38 25.50 -12.17
N GLY A 319 -4.57 26.06 -10.97
CA GLY A 319 -5.83 26.72 -10.56
C GLY A 319 -6.81 25.87 -9.75
N VAL A 320 -6.51 24.60 -9.47
CA VAL A 320 -7.38 23.72 -8.65
C VAL A 320 -6.69 23.41 -7.32
N GLY A 321 -6.90 24.29 -6.32
CA GLY A 321 -6.35 24.14 -4.97
C GLY A 321 -4.85 24.39 -4.84
N GLU A 322 -4.34 24.27 -3.61
CA GLU A 322 -2.92 24.42 -3.30
C GLU A 322 -2.26 23.05 -3.08
N LEU A 323 -0.95 22.94 -3.32
CA LEU A 323 -0.20 21.69 -3.11
C LEU A 323 -0.35 21.18 -1.66
N ARG A 324 -0.44 22.10 -0.70
CA ARG A 324 -0.64 21.80 0.72
C ARG A 324 -1.92 21.00 0.97
N ASP A 325 -2.95 21.16 0.15
CA ASP A 325 -4.23 20.47 0.32
C ASP A 325 -4.09 18.97 0.02
N ALA A 326 -3.18 18.60 -0.90
CA ALA A 326 -2.83 17.20 -1.14
C ALA A 326 -2.19 16.53 0.10
N TYR A 327 -1.52 17.31 0.95
CA TYR A 327 -0.88 16.79 2.17
C TYR A 327 -1.87 16.49 3.30
N LEU A 328 -3.14 16.88 3.16
CA LEU A 328 -4.21 16.47 4.07
C LEU A 328 -4.53 14.98 3.95
N ASP A 329 -4.28 14.37 2.78
CA ASP A 329 -4.49 12.94 2.56
C ASP A 329 -3.29 12.12 3.06
N ARG A 330 -3.40 11.67 4.30
CA ARG A 330 -2.39 10.86 5.00
C ARG A 330 -1.98 9.61 4.24
N HIS A 331 -2.90 8.96 3.52
CA HIS A 331 -2.57 7.70 2.82
C HIS A 331 -1.53 7.93 1.72
N THR A 332 -1.54 9.12 1.11
CA THR A 332 -0.61 9.47 0.03
C THR A 332 0.71 10.08 0.52
N THR A 333 0.73 10.61 1.75
CA THR A 333 1.84 11.43 2.28
C THR A 333 2.63 10.77 3.40
N GLN A 334 2.13 9.70 4.01
CA GLN A 334 2.87 8.93 5.03
C GLN A 334 4.21 8.41 4.50
N PHE A 335 4.20 7.76 3.34
CA PHE A 335 5.41 7.22 2.72
C PHE A 335 6.43 8.34 2.38
N GLU A 336 5.94 9.48 1.89
CA GLU A 336 6.77 10.63 1.55
C GLU A 336 7.43 11.22 2.79
N SER A 337 6.66 11.42 3.86
CA SER A 337 7.15 12.00 5.11
C SER A 337 8.16 11.08 5.80
N ALA A 338 7.91 9.77 5.79
CA ALA A 338 8.86 8.78 6.31
C ALA A 338 10.16 8.75 5.49
N THR A 339 10.05 8.79 4.16
CA THR A 339 11.21 8.88 3.26
C THR A 339 12.02 10.13 3.54
N ILE A 340 11.37 11.29 3.72
CA ILE A 340 12.06 12.55 4.00
C ILE A 340 12.84 12.46 5.31
N LEU A 341 12.26 11.89 6.37
CA LEU A 341 13.00 11.66 7.62
C LEU A 341 14.22 10.75 7.40
N VAL A 342 14.06 9.65 6.65
CA VAL A 342 15.18 8.75 6.32
C VAL A 342 16.26 9.49 5.54
N THR A 343 15.90 10.32 4.55
CA THR A 343 16.88 11.11 3.80
C THR A 343 17.64 12.10 4.67
N LEU A 344 17.01 12.67 5.69
CA LEU A 344 17.68 13.54 6.66
C LEU A 344 18.71 12.76 7.49
N VAL A 345 18.33 11.57 7.98
CA VAL A 345 19.25 10.71 8.75
C VAL A 345 20.44 10.29 7.89
N VAL A 346 20.19 9.88 6.64
CA VAL A 346 21.25 9.53 5.68
C VAL A 346 22.16 10.72 5.41
N LEU A 347 21.60 11.91 5.22
CA LEU A 347 22.36 13.13 4.98
C LEU A 347 23.29 13.44 6.15
N VAL A 348 22.76 13.48 7.38
CA VAL A 348 23.56 13.76 8.59
C VAL A 348 24.67 12.71 8.77
N ALA A 349 24.37 11.44 8.53
CA ALA A 349 25.35 10.36 8.63
C ALA A 349 26.43 10.48 7.53
N ALA A 350 26.04 10.74 6.28
CA ALA A 350 26.94 10.96 5.17
C ALA A 350 27.85 12.18 5.40
N ASP A 351 27.29 13.32 5.81
CA ASP A 351 28.06 14.54 6.07
C ASP A 351 29.04 14.33 7.23
N THR A 352 28.64 13.63 8.30
CA THR A 352 29.52 13.29 9.42
C THR A 352 30.70 12.43 8.96
N ALA A 353 30.43 11.39 8.17
CA ALA A 353 31.48 10.55 7.60
C ALA A 353 32.42 11.32 6.69
N MET A 354 31.87 12.17 5.83
CA MET A 354 32.60 12.99 4.86
C MET A 354 33.53 13.98 5.57
N ILE A 355 33.05 14.73 6.57
CA ILE A 355 33.85 15.69 7.33
C ILE A 355 35.01 14.97 8.05
N PHE A 356 34.72 13.86 8.71
CA PHE A 356 35.73 13.12 9.47
C PHE A 356 36.77 12.45 8.56
N ALA A 357 36.33 11.78 7.50
CA ALA A 357 37.21 11.13 6.53
C ALA A 357 38.05 12.16 5.74
N GLY A 358 37.48 13.33 5.43
CA GLY A 358 38.19 14.46 4.85
C GLY A 358 39.33 14.94 5.75
N ALA A 359 39.03 15.18 7.04
CA ALA A 359 40.04 15.59 8.02
C ALA A 359 41.19 14.57 8.16
N ARG A 360 40.88 13.27 8.09
CA ARG A 360 41.89 12.20 8.21
C ARG A 360 42.69 11.95 6.94
N SER A 361 42.13 12.20 5.77
CA SER A 361 42.80 11.96 4.49
C SER A 361 43.75 13.09 4.09
N ASN A 362 43.31 14.35 4.22
CA ASN A 362 44.02 15.53 3.72
C ASN A 362 44.14 16.66 4.76
N GLY A 363 44.03 16.35 6.06
CA GLY A 363 44.16 17.32 7.13
C GLY A 363 43.15 18.46 7.03
N GLY A 364 43.63 19.70 7.19
CA GLY A 364 42.78 20.90 7.18
C GLY A 364 42.06 21.15 5.85
N VAL A 365 42.68 20.84 4.71
CA VAL A 365 42.07 21.01 3.39
C VAL A 365 40.90 20.05 3.22
N GLY A 366 41.09 18.78 3.59
CA GLY A 366 40.01 17.79 3.53
C GLY A 366 38.86 18.10 4.48
N LEU A 367 39.15 18.64 5.67
CA LEU A 367 38.12 19.11 6.60
C LEU A 367 37.30 20.25 6.00
N ALA A 368 37.97 21.29 5.48
CA ALA A 368 37.30 22.45 4.88
C ALA A 368 36.42 22.03 3.68
N LEU A 369 36.92 21.16 2.82
CA LEU A 369 36.16 20.62 1.70
C LEU A 369 34.93 19.84 2.19
N GLY A 370 35.09 18.98 3.20
CA GLY A 370 33.98 18.22 3.78
C GLY A 370 32.89 19.13 4.35
N ILE A 371 33.26 20.21 5.06
CA ILE A 371 32.29 21.18 5.59
C ILE A 371 31.56 21.91 4.47
N VAL A 372 32.28 22.41 3.46
CA VAL A 372 31.67 23.12 2.32
C VAL A 372 30.68 22.23 1.60
N VAL A 373 31.05 20.98 1.31
CA VAL A 373 30.15 20.05 0.63
C VAL A 373 28.96 19.69 1.52
N ALA A 374 29.13 19.51 2.83
CA ALA A 374 28.02 19.26 3.76
C ALA A 374 27.02 20.44 3.80
N CYS A 375 27.51 21.68 3.75
CA CYS A 375 26.65 22.85 3.65
C CYS A 375 25.87 22.87 2.32
N LEU A 376 26.52 22.50 1.21
CA LEU A 376 25.89 22.43 -0.11
C LEU A 376 24.85 21.31 -0.21
N SER A 377 25.15 20.11 0.34
CA SER A 377 24.21 18.98 0.36
C SER A 377 22.99 19.30 1.23
N ALA A 378 23.19 19.93 2.39
CA ALA A 378 22.10 20.41 3.25
C ALA A 378 21.25 21.47 2.56
N ALA A 379 21.87 22.47 1.91
CA ALA A 379 21.14 23.48 1.15
C ALA A 379 20.35 22.87 -0.01
N ALA A 380 20.93 21.91 -0.73
CA ALA A 380 20.25 21.18 -1.79
C ALA A 380 19.08 20.35 -1.27
N TRP A 381 19.20 19.73 -0.09
CA TRP A 381 18.12 18.99 0.55
C TRP A 381 16.98 19.92 0.98
N ILE A 382 17.29 21.06 1.59
CA ILE A 382 16.28 22.09 1.93
C ILE A 382 15.60 22.61 0.66
N ALA A 383 16.35 22.88 -0.40
CA ALA A 383 15.79 23.32 -1.68
C ALA A 383 14.91 22.24 -2.33
N ALA A 384 15.25 20.95 -2.19
CA ALA A 384 14.39 19.86 -2.62
C ALA A 384 13.06 19.84 -1.85
N LEU A 385 13.04 20.33 -0.61
CA LEU A 385 11.88 20.44 0.26
C LEU A 385 11.10 21.77 0.14
N ASN A 386 11.48 22.72 -0.71
CA ASN A 386 10.93 24.09 -0.70
C ASN A 386 9.39 24.21 -0.85
N ASP A 387 8.68 23.12 -1.16
CA ASP A 387 7.22 23.02 -1.22
C ASP A 387 6.63 21.92 -0.31
N PHE A 388 7.44 21.29 0.54
CA PHE A 388 7.02 20.24 1.47
C PHE A 388 6.56 20.86 2.78
N GLY A 389 5.24 20.95 2.96
CA GLY A 389 4.62 21.63 4.10
C GLY A 389 4.33 20.75 5.33
N ALA A 390 4.81 19.50 5.40
CA ALA A 390 4.48 18.64 6.54
C ALA A 390 5.27 19.03 7.79
N ASN A 391 4.58 19.07 8.94
CA ASN A 391 5.19 19.39 10.22
C ASN A 391 6.16 18.26 10.64
N PRO A 392 7.33 18.54 11.26
CA PRO A 392 8.30 17.49 11.63
C PRO A 392 7.71 16.40 12.53
N ARG A 393 6.74 16.77 13.38
CA ARG A 393 5.98 15.82 14.21
C ARG A 393 5.16 14.83 13.37
N ASP A 394 4.56 15.30 12.29
CA ASP A 394 3.79 14.46 11.37
C ASP A 394 4.71 13.51 10.59
N ALA A 395 5.92 13.97 10.22
CA ALA A 395 6.92 13.12 9.58
C ALA A 395 7.44 12.02 10.51
N PHE A 396 7.76 12.36 11.76
CA PHE A 396 8.15 11.36 12.77
C PHE A 396 7.03 10.35 13.03
N HIS A 397 5.79 10.82 13.17
CA HIS A 397 4.63 9.96 13.35
C HIS A 397 4.41 9.06 12.13
N ALA A 398 4.56 9.57 10.91
CA ALA A 398 4.46 8.79 9.68
C ALA A 398 5.51 7.68 9.61
N THR A 399 6.75 7.95 10.02
CA THR A 399 7.79 6.92 10.14
C THR A 399 7.40 5.87 11.19
N MET A 400 6.88 6.30 12.34
CA MET A 400 6.45 5.38 13.39
C MET A 400 5.28 4.50 12.92
N LEU A 401 4.33 5.04 12.15
CA LEU A 401 3.26 4.29 11.51
C LEU A 401 3.78 3.29 10.47
N LEU A 402 4.76 3.70 9.67
CA LEU A 402 5.39 2.82 8.68
C LEU A 402 6.10 1.64 9.37
N ILE A 403 6.73 1.87 10.52
CA ILE A 403 7.37 0.81 11.33
C ILE A 403 6.32 -0.08 12.04
N ARG A 404 5.25 0.52 12.58
CA ARG A 404 4.21 -0.21 13.32
C ARG A 404 3.21 -0.93 12.42
N GLY A 405 3.18 -0.64 11.13
CA GLY A 405 2.13 -1.10 10.21
C GLY A 405 0.89 -0.21 10.27
N TYR A 406 0.03 -0.34 9.26
CA TYR A 406 -1.18 0.48 9.02
C TYR A 406 -2.20 0.54 10.19
N ASP A 407 -2.05 -0.29 11.22
CA ASP A 407 -3.09 -0.57 12.21
C ASP A 407 -3.00 0.21 13.54
N ALA A 408 -2.21 1.28 13.65
CA ALA A 408 -2.29 2.12 14.85
C ALA A 408 -3.60 2.94 14.83
N PRO A 409 -4.58 2.64 15.69
CA PRO A 409 -5.92 3.19 15.56
C PRO A 409 -5.99 4.52 16.29
N ASP A 410 -5.52 5.63 15.70
CA ASP A 410 -5.61 6.92 16.40
C ASP A 410 -5.94 8.10 15.49
N ARG A 411 -7.25 8.28 15.29
CA ARG A 411 -7.91 9.60 15.19
C ARG A 411 -9.44 9.51 15.22
N ALA A 412 -10.05 8.39 14.84
CA ALA A 412 -11.51 8.27 14.88
C ALA A 412 -12.07 8.34 16.32
N ALA A 413 -11.34 7.86 17.32
CA ALA A 413 -11.70 8.01 18.73
C ALA A 413 -11.48 9.45 19.22
N ALA A 414 -10.35 10.09 18.85
CA ALA A 414 -10.04 11.46 19.23
C ALA A 414 -10.94 12.51 18.54
N ILE A 415 -11.32 12.30 17.28
CA ILE A 415 -12.29 13.14 16.55
C ILE A 415 -13.69 12.93 17.12
N ARG A 416 -14.09 11.69 17.41
CA ARG A 416 -15.36 11.42 18.10
C ARG A 416 -15.38 12.04 19.50
N ALA A 417 -14.27 12.01 20.24
CA ALA A 417 -14.15 12.68 21.52
C ALA A 417 -14.19 14.22 21.36
N ALA A 418 -13.51 14.79 20.37
CA ALA A 418 -13.55 16.23 20.09
C ALA A 418 -14.92 16.72 19.61
N GLN A 419 -15.65 15.89 18.86
CA GLN A 419 -17.04 16.15 18.45
C GLN A 419 -18.03 15.95 19.60
N ALA A 420 -17.80 14.96 20.47
CA ALA A 420 -18.59 14.76 21.69
C ALA A 420 -18.40 15.87 22.71
N VAL A 421 -17.25 16.57 22.69
CA VAL A 421 -16.94 17.73 23.54
C VAL A 421 -17.44 19.06 22.92
N ARG A 422 -18.09 19.05 21.75
CA ARG A 422 -18.93 20.18 21.30
C ARG A 422 -20.39 19.89 21.65
N PRO A 423 -20.85 20.19 22.87
CA PRO A 423 -22.27 20.09 23.16
C PRO A 423 -23.00 21.20 22.41
N VAL A 424 -23.87 20.84 21.47
CA VAL A 424 -25.25 21.35 21.34
C VAL A 424 -25.45 22.89 21.40
N GLU A 425 -24.46 23.74 21.15
CA GLU A 425 -24.68 25.19 21.00
C GLU A 425 -25.55 25.50 19.77
N SER A 426 -25.54 24.63 18.76
CA SER A 426 -26.39 24.75 17.58
C SER A 426 -27.86 24.37 17.81
N ALA A 427 -28.21 23.64 18.87
CA ALA A 427 -29.63 23.39 19.18
C ALA A 427 -30.23 24.46 20.10
N SER A 428 -29.42 25.13 20.94
CA SER A 428 -29.89 26.26 21.74
C SER A 428 -30.09 27.53 20.90
N ALA A 429 -29.30 27.73 19.84
CA ALA A 429 -29.48 28.84 18.91
C ALA A 429 -30.71 28.68 17.98
N ALA A 430 -31.16 27.44 17.73
CA ALA A 430 -32.38 27.18 16.96
C ALA A 430 -33.65 27.33 17.80
N ALA A 431 -33.60 27.00 19.10
CA ALA A 431 -34.74 27.14 20.02
C ALA A 431 -34.95 28.57 20.56
N ALA A 432 -34.05 29.51 20.27
CA ALA A 432 -34.19 30.92 20.63
C ALA A 432 -34.76 31.80 19.49
N ASN A 433 -35.08 31.19 18.33
CA ASN A 433 -35.64 31.85 17.14
C ASN A 433 -37.01 31.27 16.71
N GLU A 434 -37.61 30.41 17.53
CA GLU A 434 -39.06 30.11 17.56
C GLU A 434 -39.66 30.73 18.82
#